data_AF-A0A0B7C2X0-F1
#
_entry.id   AF-A0A0B7C2X0-F1
#
_cell.length_a   1.000
_cell.length_b   1.000
_cell.length_c   1.000
_cell.angle_alpha   90.00
_cell.angle_beta   90.00
_cell.angle_gamma   90.00
#
_symmetry.space_group_name_H-M   'P 1'
#
loop_
_entity.id
_entity.type
_entity.pdbx_description
1 polymer ?
#
loop_
_entity_poly.entity_id
_entity_poly.type
_entity_poly.pdbx_seq_one_letter_code
_entity_poly.pdbx_strand_id
1 'polypeptide(L)' 'GEVVKPMDKKKVLVKVHPEGKFVVDIDKSIDMNNITPNCRVALCNDSYVLHKILPNKVCFSFLQRSLCI' A
#
# COMPACT_ATOMS: atom_id res chain seq x y z
N GLY A 1 6.12 -1.26 -2.30
CA GLY A 1 6.55 -2.55 -1.74
C GLY A 1 5.60 -3.64 -2.17
N GLU A 2 6.03 -4.89 -2.08
CA GLU A 2 5.17 -6.07 -2.30
C GLU A 2 4.77 -6.68 -0.97
N VAL A 3 3.50 -7.05 -0.84
CA VAL A 3 3.03 -7.81 0.32
C VAL A 3 3.53 -9.25 0.21
N VAL A 4 4.30 -9.72 1.20
CA VAL A 4 4.75 -11.11 1.25
C VAL A 4 3.73 -11.98 1.96
N LYS A 5 3.33 -11.56 3.17
CA LYS A 5 2.44 -12.35 4.01
C LYS A 5 1.73 -11.44 5.04
N PRO A 6 0.39 -11.52 5.18
CA PRO A 6 -0.28 -10.95 6.34
C PRO A 6 0.06 -11.78 7.60
N MET A 7 0.43 -11.13 8.70
CA MET A 7 0.81 -11.81 9.96
C MET A 7 -0.41 -11.96 10.87
N ASP A 8 -0.89 -10.83 11.39
CA ASP A 8 -1.98 -10.75 12.36
C ASP A 8 -3.07 -9.81 11.84
N LYS A 9 -4.13 -9.63 12.65
CA LYS A 9 -5.31 -8.83 12.32
C LYS A 9 -5.02 -7.41 11.79
N LYS A 10 -3.88 -6.82 12.14
CA LYS A 10 -3.52 -5.44 11.79
C LYS A 10 -2.09 -5.28 11.28
N LYS A 11 -1.36 -6.37 11.02
CA LYS A 11 0.06 -6.30 10.64
C LYS A 11 0.35 -7.11 9.39
N VAL A 12 1.09 -6.49 8.48
CA VAL A 12 1.47 -7.10 7.19
C VAL A 12 2.96 -7.05 7.03
N LEU A 13 3.52 -8.14 6.52
CA LEU A 13 4.91 -8.19 6.10
C LEU A 13 5.02 -7.71 4.65
N VAL A 14 5.65 -6.56 4.45
CA VAL A 14 5.96 -5.99 3.15
C VAL A 14 7.44 -6.18 2.88
N LYS A 15 7.79 -6.63 1.67
CA LYS A 15 9.17 -6.67 1.19
C LYS A 15 9.43 -5.44 0.32
N VAL A 16 10.48 -4.72 0.65
CA VAL A 16 11.01 -3.61 -0.14
C VAL A 16 12.44 -3.99 -0.50
N HIS A 17 12.73 -4.11 -1.80
CA HIS A 17 14.09 -4.38 -2.27
C HIS A 17 14.75 -3.03 -2.62
N PRO A 18 15.98 -2.72 -2.14
CA PRO A 18 17.00 -3.62 -1.56
C PRO A 18 16.98 -3.81 -0.03
N GLU A 19 16.18 -3.06 0.74
CA GLU A 19 16.30 -2.93 2.21
C GLU A 19 15.74 -4.10 3.07
N GLY A 20 14.97 -5.04 2.49
CA GLY A 20 14.54 -6.25 3.19
C GLY A 20 13.04 -6.34 3.47
N LYS A 21 12.65 -6.90 4.62
CA LYS A 21 11.26 -7.13 5.01
C LYS A 21 10.89 -6.24 6.19
N PHE A 22 9.76 -5.56 6.09
CA PHE A 22 9.26 -4.63 7.09
C PHE A 22 7.86 -5.04 7.53
N VAL A 23 7.59 -4.86 8.82
CA VAL A 23 6.26 -5.02 9.38
C VAL A 23 5.57 -3.66 9.33
N VAL A 24 4.41 -3.63 8.67
CA VAL A 24 3.61 -2.44 8.39
C VAL A 24 2.26 -2.62 9.06
N ASP A 25 1.76 -1.59 9.74
CA ASP A 25 0.44 -1.62 10.37
C ASP A 25 -0.66 -1.24 9.35
N ILE A 26 -1.81 -1.92 9.46
CA ILE A 26 -3.03 -1.67 8.67
C ILE A 26 -3.94 -0.76 9.48
N ASP A 27 -4.47 0.28 8.84
CA ASP A 27 -5.51 1.11 9.44
C ASP A 27 -6.87 0.39 9.46
N LYS A 28 -7.71 0.69 10.45
CA LYS A 28 -9.03 0.07 10.65
C LYS A 28 -10.01 0.35 9.50
N SER A 29 -9.66 1.26 8.60
CA SER A 29 -10.39 1.53 7.36
C SER A 29 -10.30 0.39 6.32
N ILE A 30 -9.35 -0.56 6.44
CA ILE A 30 -9.16 -1.67 5.50
C ILE A 30 -9.09 -3.02 6.23
N ASP A 31 -9.93 -3.98 5.83
CA ASP A 31 -9.97 -5.32 6.43
C ASP A 31 -8.99 -6.32 5.79
N MET A 32 -8.56 -7.34 6.55
CA MET A 32 -7.69 -8.44 6.09
C MET A 32 -8.18 -9.15 4.83
N ASN A 33 -9.49 -9.17 4.59
CA ASN A 33 -10.10 -9.83 3.43
C ASN A 33 -9.70 -9.18 2.10
N ASN A 34 -9.35 -7.89 2.12
CA ASN A 34 -8.96 -7.16 0.91
C ASN A 34 -7.46 -7.28 0.61
N ILE A 35 -6.68 -7.83 1.55
CA ILE A 35 -5.22 -7.89 1.45
C ILE A 35 -4.83 -9.22 0.81
N THR A 36 -4.67 -9.20 -0.51
CA THR A 36 -4.08 -10.30 -1.26
C THR A 36 -2.55 -10.24 -1.19
N PRO A 37 -1.88 -11.35 -0.82
CA PRO A 37 -0.43 -11.43 -0.93
C PRO A 37 0.00 -11.24 -2.39
N ASN A 38 1.16 -10.62 -2.61
CA ASN A 38 1.67 -10.23 -3.94
C ASN A 38 0.93 -9.05 -4.62
N CYS A 39 0.08 -8.33 -3.88
CA CYS A 39 -0.47 -7.07 -4.39
C CYS A 39 0.46 -5.87 -4.19
N ARG A 40 0.35 -4.91 -5.11
CA ARG A 40 0.97 -3.59 -4.97
C ARG A 40 0.16 -2.74 -4.01
N VAL A 41 0.84 -2.24 -2.99
CA VAL A 41 0.24 -1.45 -1.91
C VAL A 41 0.86 -0.06 -1.88
N ALA A 42 0.01 0.94 -1.65
CA ALA A 42 0.45 2.30 -1.38
C ALA A 42 0.62 2.46 0.14
N LEU A 43 1.83 2.81 0.54
CA LEU A 43 2.20 3.10 1.91
C LEU A 43 2.35 4.61 2.06
N CYS A 44 1.95 5.16 3.21
CA CYS A 44 2.28 6.54 3.56
C CYS A 44 3.73 6.61 4.07
N ASN A 45 4.56 7.51 3.53
CA ASN A 45 5.98 7.57 3.86
C ASN A 45 6.26 7.94 5.33
N ASP A 46 5.38 8.71 5.98
CA ASP A 46 5.65 9.22 7.33
C ASP A 46 5.31 8.20 8.44
N SER A 47 4.26 7.40 8.26
CA SER A 47 3.76 6.48 9.30
C SER A 47 3.89 5.00 8.95
N TYR A 48 4.35 4.66 7.74
CA TYR A 48 4.36 3.27 7.24
C TYR A 48 3.03 2.55 7.50
N VAL A 49 1.92 3.27 7.29
CA VAL A 49 0.57 2.71 7.40
C VAL A 49 0.03 2.42 6.01
N LEU A 50 -0.66 1.29 5.90
CA LEU A 50 -1.29 0.86 4.65
C LEU A 50 -2.65 1.56 4.50
N HIS A 51 -2.74 2.46 3.52
CA HIS A 51 -3.91 3.32 3.32
C HIS A 51 -4.78 2.91 2.13
N LYS A 52 -4.18 2.40 1.03
CA LYS A 52 -4.90 1.89 -0.15
C LYS A 52 -4.15 0.74 -0.84
N ILE A 53 -4.92 -0.23 -1.33
CA ILE A 53 -4.46 -1.33 -2.18
C ILE A 53 -4.77 -0.92 -3.62
N LEU A 54 -3.76 -0.92 -4.50
CA LEU A 54 -3.97 -0.59 -5.92
C LEU A 54 -4.15 -1.88 -6.73
N PRO A 55 -5.36 -2.22 -7.19
CA PRO A 55 -5.51 -3.18 -8.28
C PRO A 55 -5.00 -2.53 -9.57
N ASN A 56 -4.20 -3.27 -10.35
CA ASN A 56 -3.58 -2.76 -11.56
C ASN A 56 -4.63 -2.53 -12.66
N LYS A 57 -5.31 -1.37 -12.63
CA LYS A 57 -5.85 -0.66 -13.81
C LYS A 57 -6.28 0.76 -13.45
N VAL A 58 -5.33 1.69 -13.35
CA VAL A 58 -5.50 3.12 -13.71
C VAL A 58 -4.10 3.76 -13.64
N CYS A 59 -3.42 3.93 -14.77
CA CYS A 59 -3.53 5.11 -15.66
C CYS A 59 -3.55 6.42 -14.89
N PHE A 60 -2.41 7.11 -14.94
CA PHE A 60 -2.21 8.51 -14.64
C PHE A 60 -3.35 9.37 -15.18
N SER A 61 -4.37 9.64 -14.37
CA SER A 61 -5.26 10.78 -14.55
C SER A 61 -5.00 11.78 -13.42
N PHE A 62 -3.77 12.31 -13.39
CA PHE A 62 -3.47 13.57 -12.74
C PHE A 62 -3.17 14.64 -13.80
N LEU A 63 -4.08 14.73 -14.77
CA LEU A 63 -4.29 15.89 -15.65
C LEU A 63 -5.79 16.18 -15.45
N GLN A 64 -6.30 17.27 -14.89
CA GLN A 64 -5.81 18.63 -14.74
C GLN A 64 -6.16 19.13 -13.33
N ARG A 65 -5.19 19.63 -12.56
CA ARG A 65 -5.49 20.71 -11.63
C ARG A 65 -4.97 21.99 -12.25
N SER A 66 -5.95 22.80 -12.59
CA SER A 66 -5.95 24.15 -13.15
C SER A 66 -4.85 25.08 -12.65
N LEU A 67 -4.58 26.08 -13.50
CA LEU A 67 -3.89 27.36 -13.29
C LEU A 67 -2.36 27.38 -13.35
N CYS A 68 -1.85 27.87 -14.50
CA CYS A 68 -1.05 29.10 -14.59
C CYS A 68 -0.72 29.37 -16.07
N ILE A 69 -1.52 30.19 -16.75
CA ILE A 69 -1.18 31.22 -17.76
C ILE A 69 -2.39 32.17 -17.79
#